data_AF-A0A819SR30-F1
#
_entry.id   AF-A0A819SR30-F1
#
_cell.length_a   1.000
_cell.length_b   1.000
_cell.length_c   1.000
_cell.angle_alpha   90.00
_cell.angle_beta   90.00
_cell.angle_gamma   90.00
#
_symmetry.space_group_name_H-M   'P 1'
#
loop_
_entity.id
_entity.type
_entity.pdbx_description
1 polymer ?
#
loop_
_entity_poly.entity_id
_entity_poly.type
_entity_poly.pdbx_seq_one_letter_code
_entity_poly.pdbx_strand_id
1 'polypeptide(L)'
;MPSAPETNGFQTDRYFCKNGFRMQVFFPMCWNNKTLDSPDHRSHMAYPTSYNGGDCPPSHPVRLPGIFYEAFYSVDQFPHGQGTQPFVLSSGDPTGYGFHGDFVSA
;
A
#
# COMPACT_ATOMS: atom_id res chain seq x y z
N MET A 1 7.71 20.74 -6.80
CA MET A 1 6.67 20.85 -5.76
C MET A 1 6.80 19.62 -4.87
N PRO A 2 6.69 19.74 -3.55
CA PRO A 2 6.70 18.56 -2.68
C PRO A 2 5.59 17.62 -3.10
N SER A 3 5.86 16.31 -3.08
CA SER A 3 4.83 15.28 -3.19
C SER A 3 3.79 15.52 -2.10
N ALA A 4 2.50 15.42 -2.43
CA ALA A 4 1.45 15.48 -1.42
C ALA A 4 1.64 14.34 -0.39
N PRO A 5 1.14 14.48 0.84
CA PRO A 5 1.18 13.40 1.82
C PRO A 5 0.56 12.12 1.28
N GLU A 6 1.07 10.97 1.74
CA GLU A 6 0.48 9.67 1.43
C GLU A 6 -0.91 9.57 2.05
N THR A 7 -1.86 9.03 1.28
CA THR A 7 -3.25 8.85 1.71
C THR A 7 -3.73 7.45 1.33
N ASN A 8 -4.67 6.89 2.09
CA ASN A 8 -5.12 5.49 1.92
C ASN A 8 -6.07 5.27 0.74
N GLY A 9 -6.57 6.34 0.11
CA GLY A 9 -7.52 6.25 -1.01
C GLY A 9 -7.35 7.41 -1.97
N PHE A 10 -8.16 7.42 -3.02
CA PHE A 10 -8.13 8.50 -4.00
C PHE A 10 -8.57 9.82 -3.38
N GLN A 11 -7.75 10.86 -3.57
CA GLN A 11 -8.00 12.23 -3.11
C GLN A 11 -8.01 13.22 -4.28
N THR A 12 -8.30 12.73 -5.48
CA THR A 12 -8.31 13.48 -6.74
C THR A 12 -9.61 14.23 -6.98
N ASP A 13 -10.52 14.24 -6.01
CA ASP A 13 -11.52 15.30 -5.88
C ASP A 13 -10.86 16.64 -5.51
N ARG A 14 -9.77 16.62 -4.74
CA ARG A 14 -9.11 17.82 -4.19
C ARG A 14 -7.76 18.12 -4.81
N TYR A 15 -6.99 17.10 -5.14
CA TYR A 15 -5.61 17.26 -5.58
C TYR A 15 -5.48 16.99 -7.08
N PHE A 16 -4.75 17.86 -7.77
CA PHE A 16 -4.26 17.61 -9.11
C PHE A 16 -2.88 16.93 -9.04
N CYS A 17 -2.82 15.67 -9.44
CA CYS A 17 -1.65 14.80 -9.47
C CYS A 17 -0.77 15.10 -10.70
N LYS A 18 -0.03 16.22 -10.66
CA LYS A 18 0.87 16.65 -11.75
C LYS A 18 1.92 15.61 -12.16
N ASN A 19 2.38 14.77 -11.22
CA ASN A 19 3.40 13.76 -11.46
C ASN A 19 2.82 12.35 -11.59
N GLY A 20 1.50 12.23 -11.82
CA GLY A 20 0.80 10.96 -11.83
C GLY A 20 0.42 10.46 -10.44
N PHE A 21 -0.26 9.31 -10.44
CA PHE A 21 -0.54 8.53 -9.24
C PHE A 21 0.62 7.64 -8.87
N ARG A 22 0.84 7.54 -7.57
CA ARG A 22 1.65 6.49 -6.96
C ARG A 22 0.75 5.70 -6.03
N MET A 23 0.53 4.44 -6.37
CA MET A 23 -0.17 3.48 -5.52
C MET A 23 0.87 2.53 -4.94
N GLN A 24 0.68 2.12 -3.70
CA GLN A 24 1.71 1.38 -3.00
C GLN A 24 1.13 0.30 -2.08
N VAL A 25 1.83 -0.82 -1.98
CA VAL A 25 1.49 -1.95 -1.08
C VAL A 25 2.71 -2.29 -0.26
N PHE A 26 2.54 -2.29 1.06
CA PHE A 26 3.50 -2.84 2.00
C PHE A 26 3.07 -4.25 2.38
N PHE A 27 4.04 -5.15 2.49
CA PHE A 27 3.81 -6.49 3.03
C PHE A 27 4.15 -6.54 4.53
N PRO A 28 3.62 -7.52 5.27
CA PRO A 28 4.09 -7.82 6.62
C PRO A 28 5.61 -8.01 6.66
N MET A 29 6.28 -7.44 7.66
CA MET A 29 7.75 -7.49 7.80
C MET A 29 8.21 -7.92 9.20
N CYS A 30 7.27 -8.37 10.03
CA CYS A 30 7.53 -8.81 11.39
C CYS A 30 7.23 -10.29 11.50
N TRP A 31 8.25 -11.11 11.81
CA TRP A 31 8.15 -12.55 11.93
C TRP A 31 7.96 -13.00 13.38
N ASN A 32 7.17 -14.05 13.59
CA ASN A 32 6.82 -14.58 14.91
C ASN A 32 7.98 -15.29 15.65
N ASN A 33 9.11 -15.51 14.99
CA ASN A 33 10.28 -16.24 15.50
C ASN A 33 9.98 -17.68 15.94
N LYS A 34 8.96 -18.32 15.36
CA LYS A 34 8.54 -19.69 15.70
C LYS A 34 8.52 -20.61 14.50
N THR A 35 7.89 -20.18 13.41
CA THR A 35 7.66 -21.04 12.25
C THR A 35 7.95 -20.30 10.97
N LEU A 36 8.62 -20.95 10.02
CA LEU A 36 8.86 -20.37 8.68
C LEU A 36 7.57 -20.26 7.87
N ASP A 37 6.59 -21.11 8.20
CA ASP A 37 5.26 -21.13 7.59
C ASP A 37 4.23 -21.47 8.67
N SER A 38 2.99 -21.06 8.48
CA SER A 38 1.86 -21.38 9.37
C SER A 38 0.80 -22.15 8.58
N PRO A 39 -0.10 -22.93 9.21
CA PRO A 39 -1.13 -23.69 8.47
C PRO A 39 -2.04 -22.83 7.58
N ASP A 40 -2.14 -21.53 7.87
CA ASP A 40 -2.88 -20.55 7.08
C ASP A 40 -1.99 -19.70 6.16
N HIS A 41 -0.71 -20.01 6.06
CA HIS A 41 0.33 -19.31 5.30
C HIS A 41 0.43 -17.80 5.55
N ARG A 42 -0.08 -17.32 6.70
CA ARG A 42 -0.21 -15.88 7.01
C ARG A 42 0.14 -15.52 8.44
N SER A 43 -0.34 -16.28 9.43
CA SER A 43 -0.23 -15.94 10.86
C SER A 43 1.19 -15.98 11.43
N HIS A 44 2.19 -16.42 10.65
CA HIS A 44 3.59 -16.31 11.03
C HIS A 44 4.20 -14.91 10.81
N MET A 45 3.45 -14.01 10.14
CA MET A 45 3.87 -12.64 9.81
C MET A 45 2.86 -11.59 10.31
N ALA A 46 3.38 -10.41 10.67
CA ALA A 46 2.58 -9.24 11.06
C ALA A 46 3.11 -7.92 10.47
N TYR A 47 2.23 -6.93 10.41
CA TYR A 47 2.60 -5.55 10.11
C TYR A 47 3.21 -4.87 11.33
N PRO A 48 4.17 -3.94 11.13
CA PRO A 48 4.66 -3.06 12.18
C PRO A 48 3.56 -2.05 12.60
N THR A 49 3.76 -1.36 13.72
CA THR A 49 2.83 -0.33 14.22
C THR A 49 2.66 0.86 13.27
N SER A 50 3.63 1.10 12.40
CA SER A 50 3.57 2.05 11.30
C SER A 50 4.31 1.50 10.09
N TYR A 51 3.69 1.56 8.91
CA TYR A 51 4.21 0.95 7.69
C TYR A 51 5.56 1.54 7.23
N ASN A 52 5.80 2.84 7.49
CA ASN A 52 7.01 3.56 7.06
C ASN A 52 8.09 3.69 8.15
N GLY A 53 8.05 2.86 9.21
CA GLY A 53 9.14 2.84 10.21
C GLY A 53 8.76 2.52 11.65
N GLY A 54 7.54 2.05 11.93
CA GLY A 54 7.12 1.67 13.29
C GLY A 54 7.73 0.36 13.76
N ASP A 55 7.57 0.02 15.04
CA ASP A 55 8.15 -1.20 15.62
C ASP A 55 7.33 -2.46 15.31
N CYS A 56 7.99 -3.61 15.36
CA CYS A 56 7.31 -4.89 15.31
C CYS A 56 6.56 -5.17 16.61
N PRO A 57 5.34 -5.74 16.56
CA PRO A 57 4.59 -6.05 17.76
C PRO A 57 5.30 -7.15 18.58
N PRO A 58 5.09 -7.21 19.91
CA PRO A 58 5.70 -8.25 20.75
C PRO A 58 5.39 -9.69 20.32
N SER A 59 4.26 -9.90 19.62
CA SER A 59 3.90 -11.21 19.05
C SER A 59 4.77 -11.63 17.86
N HIS A 60 5.44 -10.67 17.21
CA HIS A 60 6.28 -10.88 16.02
C HIS A 60 7.59 -10.08 16.11
N PRO A 61 8.48 -10.42 17.06
CA PRO A 61 9.56 -9.52 17.47
C PRO A 61 10.71 -9.40 16.45
N VAL A 62 10.77 -10.25 15.42
CA VAL A 62 11.88 -10.26 14.47
C VAL A 62 11.54 -9.46 13.22
N ARG A 63 12.25 -8.34 13.01
CA ARG A 63 12.15 -7.54 11.79
C ARG A 63 12.87 -8.20 10.63
N LEU A 64 12.18 -8.32 9.50
CA LEU A 64 12.71 -8.78 8.22
C LEU A 64 12.83 -7.61 7.23
N PRO A 65 13.58 -7.77 6.12
CA PRO A 65 13.49 -6.87 4.98
C PRO A 65 12.05 -6.77 4.48
N GLY A 66 11.53 -5.54 4.36
CA GLY A 66 10.18 -5.30 3.88
C GLY A 66 10.08 -5.47 2.36
N ILE A 67 9.06 -6.19 1.90
CA ILE A 67 8.64 -6.16 0.50
C ILE A 67 7.70 -4.98 0.33
N PHE A 68 7.97 -4.17 -0.69
CA PHE A 68 7.24 -2.94 -0.98
C PHE A 68 7.09 -2.80 -2.49
N TYR A 69 5.86 -2.64 -2.95
CA TYR A 69 5.53 -2.43 -4.36
C TYR A 69 4.96 -1.04 -4.58
N GLU A 70 5.45 -0.38 -5.63
CA GLU A 70 4.91 0.87 -6.13
C GLU A 70 4.45 0.69 -7.57
N ALA A 71 3.24 1.17 -7.86
CA ALA A 71 2.70 1.28 -9.19
C ALA A 71 2.48 2.76 -9.51
N PHE A 72 3.05 3.21 -10.63
CA PHE A 72 2.94 4.58 -11.10
C PHE A 72 2.00 4.63 -12.29
N TYR A 73 1.05 5.57 -12.27
CA TYR A 73 0.11 5.80 -13.36
C TYR A 73 0.12 7.27 -13.77
N SER A 74 0.41 7.54 -15.04
CA SER A 74 0.33 8.89 -15.60
C SER A 74 -1.13 9.30 -15.78
N VAL A 75 -1.60 10.18 -14.89
CA VAL A 75 -2.98 10.69 -14.88
C VAL A 75 -3.08 12.20 -15.13
N ASP A 76 -1.94 12.87 -15.29
CA ASP A 76 -1.80 14.31 -15.45
C ASP A 76 -2.49 14.85 -16.71
N GLN A 77 -2.67 14.01 -17.73
CA GLN A 77 -3.39 14.33 -18.96
C GLN A 77 -4.93 14.30 -18.82
N PHE A 78 -5.47 13.80 -17.70
CA PHE A 78 -6.91 13.69 -17.49
C PHE A 78 -7.43 14.75 -16.50
N PRO A 79 -8.63 15.33 -16.70
CA PRO A 79 -9.19 16.32 -15.77
C PRO A 79 -9.48 15.71 -14.39
N HIS A 80 -8.97 16.30 -13.31
CA HIS A 80 -9.26 15.95 -11.92
C HIS A 80 -8.88 17.10 -10.98
N GLY A 81 -9.12 16.97 -9.67
CA GLY A 81 -8.85 18.00 -8.65
C GLY A 81 -9.89 19.13 -8.61
N GLN A 82 -11.05 18.93 -9.23
CA GLN A 82 -12.10 19.95 -9.41
C GLN A 82 -13.40 19.60 -8.67
N GLY A 83 -13.28 19.01 -7.48
CA GLY A 83 -14.40 18.61 -6.63
C GLY A 83 -15.03 17.26 -6.97
N THR A 84 -14.48 16.50 -7.93
CA THR A 84 -14.93 15.15 -8.28
C THR A 84 -13.73 14.25 -8.56
N GLN A 85 -13.79 13.02 -8.06
CA GLN A 85 -12.81 11.97 -8.35
C GLN A 85 -13.26 11.16 -9.59
N PRO A 86 -12.57 11.26 -10.75
CA PRO A 86 -12.93 10.52 -11.97
C PRO A 86 -12.34 9.10 -12.09
N PHE A 87 -11.31 8.73 -11.31
CA PHE A 87 -10.58 7.47 -11.57
C PHE A 87 -11.18 6.27 -10.85
N VAL A 88 -11.12 5.12 -11.54
CA VAL A 88 -11.64 3.83 -11.08
C VAL A 88 -10.60 2.76 -11.42
N LEU A 89 -10.31 1.86 -10.47
CA LEU A 89 -9.48 0.68 -10.74
C LEU A 89 -10.22 -0.29 -11.65
N SER A 90 -9.51 -1.15 -12.39
CA SER A 90 -10.14 -2.15 -13.27
C SER A 90 -11.07 -3.13 -12.55
N SER A 91 -10.93 -3.27 -11.23
CA SER A 91 -11.85 -4.00 -10.35
C SER A 91 -13.21 -3.31 -10.16
N GLY A 92 -13.37 -2.07 -10.64
CA GLY A 92 -14.54 -1.24 -10.42
C GLY A 92 -14.47 -0.38 -9.15
N ASP A 93 -13.34 -0.34 -8.44
CA ASP A 93 -13.18 0.45 -7.21
C ASP A 93 -12.91 1.94 -7.51
N PRO A 94 -13.83 2.87 -7.15
CA PRO A 94 -13.65 4.30 -7.33
C PRO A 94 -12.97 4.98 -6.12
N THR A 95 -12.61 4.21 -5.08
CA THR A 95 -12.11 4.74 -3.80
C THR A 95 -10.60 4.60 -3.64
N GLY A 96 -9.97 3.68 -4.37
CA GLY A 96 -8.54 3.41 -4.33
C GLY A 96 -8.11 2.39 -3.26
N TYR A 97 -9.04 1.89 -2.43
CA TYR A 97 -8.77 0.91 -1.38
C TYR A 97 -8.67 -0.54 -1.88
N GLY A 98 -9.04 -0.82 -3.14
CA GLY A 98 -9.00 -2.14 -3.74
C GLY A 98 -7.62 -2.58 -4.23
N PHE A 99 -6.62 -1.70 -4.20
CA PHE A 99 -5.26 -2.03 -4.61
C PHE A 99 -4.58 -2.93 -3.59
N HIS A 100 -4.14 -4.10 -4.05
CA HIS A 100 -3.44 -5.08 -3.25
C HIS A 100 -2.35 -5.73 -4.10
N GLY A 101 -1.46 -6.47 -3.43
CA GLY A 101 -0.43 -7.26 -4.07
C GLY A 101 -0.27 -8.60 -3.37
N ASP A 102 -0.02 -9.63 -4.16
CA ASP A 102 0.28 -10.96 -3.69
C ASP A 102 1.77 -11.24 -3.89
N PHE A 103 2.37 -11.95 -2.94
CA PHE A 103 3.73 -12.45 -3.05
C PHE A 103 3.71 -13.96 -2.82
N VAL A 104 4.32 -14.70 -3.75
CA VAL A 104 4.41 -16.15 -3.71
C VAL A 104 5.87 -16.54 -3.90
N SER A 105 6.44 -17.21 -2.90
CA SER A 105 7.77 -17.82 -2.98
C SER A 105 7.65 -19.34 -3.00
N ALA A 106 8.31 -19.98 -3.96
CA ALA A 106 8.42 -21.44 -4.08
C ALA A 106 9.71 -21.96 -3.46
#